data_AF-A0A529W1Q5-F1
#
_entry.id   AF-A0A529W1Q5-F1
#
_cell.length_a   1.000
_cell.length_b   1.000
_cell.length_c   1.000
_cell.angle_alpha   90.00
_cell.angle_beta   90.00
_cell.angle_gamma   90.00
#
_symmetry.space_group_name_H-M   'P 1'
#
loop_
_entity.id
_entity.type
_entity.pdbx_description
1 polymer ?
#
loop_
_entity_poly.entity_id
_entity_poly.type
_entity_poly.pdbx_seq_one_letter_code
_entity_poly.pdbx_strand_id
1 'polypeptide(L)'
;FQTVPSFLLALAFVSIVGPSLGVVVAAIALSAWTGPARVARAEVLSIRERDYVAGAHVIGMHPLEIAFREVLPNALPPVLALSSVIVAAAILTEAALSFLGLGDPNRVTWGGMIAEGRTVLRTAPFLSIVPGVALVLTVLGVYLAGEGVVESTAVRRSLS
;
A
#
# COMPACT_ATOMS: atom_id res chain seq x y z
N PHE A 1 -13.26 6.65 -10.95
CA PHE A 1 -11.94 6.66 -10.31
C PHE A 1 -11.17 5.33 -10.41
N GLN A 2 -11.79 4.16 -10.60
CA GLN A 2 -11.07 2.91 -10.97
C GLN A 2 -10.94 2.68 -12.49
N THR A 3 -11.39 3.63 -13.33
CA THR A 3 -11.35 3.51 -14.79
C THR A 3 -9.95 3.79 -15.36
N VAL A 4 -9.13 4.56 -14.64
CA VAL A 4 -7.74 4.87 -15.04
C VAL A 4 -6.82 3.93 -14.27
N PRO A 5 -5.99 3.12 -14.96
CA PRO A 5 -4.99 2.27 -14.30
C PRO A 5 -4.07 3.11 -13.41
N SER A 6 -3.91 2.71 -12.14
CA SER A 6 -3.13 3.43 -11.13
C SER A 6 -1.68 3.69 -11.57
N PHE A 7 -1.09 2.71 -12.24
CA PHE A 7 0.24 2.83 -12.83
C PHE A 7 0.32 3.95 -13.88
N LEU A 8 -0.67 4.05 -14.77
CA LEU A 8 -0.71 5.10 -15.80
C LEU A 8 -0.93 6.49 -15.20
N LEU A 9 -1.73 6.58 -14.14
CA LEU A 9 -1.91 7.84 -13.41
C LEU A 9 -0.59 8.28 -12.77
N ALA A 10 0.09 7.37 -12.08
CA ALA A 10 1.39 7.66 -11.47
C ALA A 10 2.44 8.06 -12.52
N LEU A 11 2.49 7.33 -13.64
CA LEU A 11 3.36 7.63 -14.78
C LEU A 11 3.11 9.04 -15.33
N ALA A 12 1.86 9.39 -15.60
CA ALA A 12 1.50 10.70 -16.15
C ALA A 12 1.84 11.83 -15.17
N PHE A 13 1.56 11.63 -13.87
CA PHE A 13 1.85 12.63 -12.84
C PHE A 13 3.35 12.90 -12.70
N VAL A 14 4.17 11.84 -12.58
CA VAL A 14 5.63 11.97 -12.45
C VAL A 14 6.24 12.56 -13.72
N SER A 15 5.72 12.21 -14.90
CA SER A 15 6.21 12.77 -16.18
C SER A 15 5.97 14.28 -16.31
N ILE A 16 4.91 14.81 -15.69
CA ILE A 16 4.59 16.24 -15.73
C ILE A 16 5.37 17.03 -14.67
N VAL A 17 5.39 16.53 -13.43
CA VAL A 17 5.98 17.25 -12.29
C VAL A 17 7.50 17.10 -12.25
N GLY A 18 8.01 15.98 -12.75
CA GLY A 18 9.42 15.62 -12.75
C GLY A 18 9.76 14.54 -11.72
N PRO A 19 10.83 13.76 -11.97
CA PRO A 19 11.18 12.61 -11.15
C PRO A 19 11.85 13.05 -9.83
N SER A 20 11.22 12.72 -8.71
CA SER A 20 11.83 12.78 -7.37
C SER A 20 11.14 11.79 -6.45
N LEU A 21 11.80 11.36 -5.37
CA LEU A 21 11.22 10.43 -4.41
C LEU A 21 9.86 10.91 -3.87
N GLY A 22 9.77 12.20 -3.51
CA GLY A 22 8.53 12.78 -3.00
C GLY A 22 7.39 12.77 -4.02
N VAL A 23 7.69 13.07 -5.29
CA VAL A 23 6.69 13.06 -6.37
C VAL A 23 6.21 11.64 -6.64
N VAL A 24 7.10 10.65 -6.69
CA VAL A 24 6.73 9.25 -6.89
C VAL A 24 5.85 8.74 -5.75
N VAL A 25 6.22 9.03 -4.49
CA VAL A 25 5.41 8.66 -3.32
C VAL A 25 4.03 9.31 -3.37
N ALA A 26 3.96 10.61 -3.68
CA ALA A 26 2.69 11.32 -3.81
C ALA A 26 1.81 10.72 -4.92
N ALA A 27 2.40 10.39 -6.08
CA ALA A 27 1.70 9.81 -7.22
C ALA A 27 1.07 8.44 -6.88
N ILE A 28 1.83 7.59 -6.17
CA ILE A 28 1.36 6.29 -5.70
C ILE A 28 0.25 6.47 -4.65
N ALA A 29 0.45 7.35 -3.67
CA ALA A 29 -0.53 7.60 -2.61
C ALA A 29 -1.87 8.12 -3.17
N LEU A 30 -1.82 9.08 -4.11
CA LEU A 30 -2.99 9.64 -4.79
C LEU A 30 -3.74 8.60 -5.65
N SER A 31 -3.07 7.53 -6.07
CA SER A 31 -3.68 6.45 -6.82
C SER A 31 -4.23 5.34 -5.92
N ALA A 32 -3.55 5.05 -4.81
CA ALA A 32 -3.83 3.89 -3.97
C ALA A 32 -4.88 4.12 -2.87
N TRP A 33 -5.15 5.37 -2.47
CA TRP A 33 -6.02 5.69 -1.30
C TRP A 33 -7.47 5.19 -1.42
N THR A 34 -8.00 5.06 -2.64
CA THR A 34 -9.42 4.74 -2.86
C THR A 34 -9.81 3.35 -2.37
N GLY A 35 -8.89 2.38 -2.43
CA GLY A 35 -9.11 1.00 -1.99
C GLY A 35 -9.36 0.91 -0.48
N PRO A 36 -8.38 1.31 0.37
CA PRO A 36 -8.54 1.38 1.82
C PRO A 36 -9.72 2.22 2.25
N ALA A 37 -9.96 3.37 1.61
CA ALA A 37 -11.08 4.24 1.95
C ALA A 37 -12.44 3.55 1.74
N ARG A 38 -12.60 2.77 0.66
CA ARG A 38 -13.82 1.99 0.40
C ARG A 38 -14.01 0.89 1.44
N VAL A 39 -12.95 0.17 1.79
CA VAL A 39 -13.03 -0.90 2.80
C VAL A 39 -13.33 -0.33 4.18
N ALA A 40 -12.65 0.74 4.58
CA ALA A 40 -12.94 1.44 5.82
C ALA A 40 -14.41 1.89 5.88
N ARG A 41 -14.95 2.42 4.78
CA ARG A 41 -16.37 2.80 4.71
C ARG A 41 -17.31 1.58 4.84
N ALA A 42 -16.98 0.46 4.21
CA ALA A 42 -17.78 -0.76 4.30
C ALA A 42 -17.81 -1.32 5.73
N GLU A 43 -16.66 -1.35 6.40
CA GLU A 43 -16.55 -1.76 7.81
C GLU A 43 -17.35 -0.83 8.73
N VAL A 44 -17.23 0.49 8.55
CA VAL A 44 -18.00 1.47 9.33
C VAL A 44 -19.50 1.26 9.16
N LEU A 45 -19.98 1.02 7.93
CA LEU A 45 -21.41 0.74 7.68
C LEU A 45 -21.85 -0.57 8.34
N SER A 46 -21.06 -1.64 8.21
CA SER A 46 -21.38 -2.93 8.85
C SER A 46 -21.39 -2.85 10.37
N ILE A 47 -20.44 -2.14 10.97
CA ILE A 47 -20.35 -1.97 12.43
C ILE A 47 -21.52 -1.12 12.95
N ARG A 48 -21.91 -0.07 12.21
CA ARG A 48 -23.01 0.82 12.60
C ARG A 48 -24.34 0.08 12.77
N GLU A 49 -24.56 -1.00 12.03
CA GLU A 49 -25.78 -1.80 12.07
C GLU A 49 -25.79 -2.83 13.22
N ARG A 50 -24.74 -2.93 14.03
CA ARG A 50 -24.65 -3.91 15.13
C ARG A 50 -25.32 -3.41 16.42
N ASP A 51 -25.90 -4.37 17.15
CA ASP A 51 -26.67 -4.12 18.39
C ASP A 51 -25.87 -3.37 19.48
N TYR A 52 -24.55 -3.57 19.57
CA TYR A 52 -23.73 -2.86 20.56
C TYR A 52 -23.58 -1.37 20.25
N VAL A 53 -23.62 -0.96 18.98
CA VAL A 53 -23.59 0.47 18.58
C VAL A 53 -24.94 1.13 18.83
N ALA A 54 -26.04 0.39 18.67
CA ALA A 54 -27.36 0.84 19.07
C ALA A 54 -27.46 1.02 20.60
N GLY A 55 -26.94 0.05 21.37
CA GLY A 55 -26.84 0.15 22.83
C GLY A 55 -26.01 1.35 23.30
N ALA A 56 -24.88 1.63 22.63
CA ALA A 56 -24.04 2.80 22.89
C ALA A 56 -24.77 4.14 22.69
N HIS A 57 -25.69 4.22 21.71
CA HIS A 57 -26.55 5.39 21.55
C HIS A 57 -27.61 5.50 22.66
N VAL A 58 -28.20 4.37 23.08
CA VAL A 58 -29.22 4.35 24.14
C VAL A 58 -28.66 4.81 25.48
N ILE A 59 -27.38 4.53 25.78
CA ILE A 59 -26.69 5.00 26.99
C ILE A 59 -26.19 6.45 26.89
N GLY A 60 -26.50 7.17 25.80
CA GLY A 60 -26.21 8.60 25.65
C GLY A 60 -24.77 8.94 25.24
N MET A 61 -24.03 7.99 24.67
CA MET A 61 -22.63 8.20 24.30
C MET A 61 -22.50 9.14 23.09
N HIS A 62 -21.50 10.02 23.09
CA HIS A 62 -21.31 10.99 22.02
C HIS A 62 -20.86 10.31 20.70
N PRO A 63 -21.32 10.73 19.51
CA PRO A 63 -20.98 10.06 18.23
C PRO A 63 -19.48 9.92 17.96
N LEU A 64 -18.67 10.89 18.38
CA LEU A 64 -17.22 10.82 18.27
C LEU A 64 -16.62 9.75 19.19
N GLU A 65 -17.15 9.59 20.41
CA GLU A 65 -16.69 8.57 21.34
C GLU A 65 -16.99 7.17 20.79
N ILE A 66 -18.21 6.96 20.26
CA ILE A 66 -18.59 5.72 19.57
C ILE A 66 -17.65 5.46 18.38
N ALA A 67 -17.37 6.48 17.57
CA ALA A 67 -16.50 6.34 16.40
C ALA A 67 -15.07 5.91 16.77
N PHE A 68 -14.45 6.51 17.77
CA PHE A 68 -13.06 6.21 18.13
C PHE A 68 -12.90 4.98 19.04
N ARG A 69 -13.89 4.70 19.90
CA ARG A 69 -13.84 3.63 20.89
C ARG A 69 -14.40 2.30 20.38
N GLU A 70 -15.48 2.36 19.62
CA GLU A 70 -16.20 1.17 19.15
C GLU A 70 -15.94 0.91 17.66
N VAL A 71 -16.05 1.92 16.80
CA VAL A 71 -16.02 1.70 15.34
C VAL A 71 -14.59 1.58 14.81
N LEU A 72 -13.71 2.52 15.14
CA LEU A 72 -12.35 2.59 14.61
C LEU A 72 -11.53 1.32 14.95
N PRO A 73 -11.49 0.83 16.21
CA PRO A 73 -10.69 -0.35 16.54
C PRO A 73 -11.20 -1.62 15.86
N ASN A 74 -12.48 -1.68 15.53
CA ASN A 74 -13.09 -2.82 14.84
C ASN A 74 -12.94 -2.75 13.32
N ALA A 75 -12.86 -1.55 12.73
CA ALA A 75 -12.63 -1.34 11.31
C ALA A 75 -11.14 -1.36 10.90
N LEU A 76 -10.20 -1.22 11.87
CA LEU A 76 -8.76 -1.20 11.60
C LEU A 76 -8.19 -2.51 11.02
N PRO A 77 -8.53 -3.73 11.50
CA PRO A 77 -7.88 -4.95 11.04
C PRO A 77 -8.00 -5.21 9.52
N PRO A 78 -9.19 -5.06 8.90
CA PRO A 78 -9.34 -5.20 7.43
C PRO A 78 -8.54 -4.15 6.65
N VAL A 79 -8.42 -2.94 7.18
CA VAL A 79 -7.64 -1.85 6.56
C VAL A 79 -6.14 -2.13 6.67
N LEU A 80 -5.68 -2.61 7.82
CA LEU A 80 -4.29 -3.02 8.04
C LEU A 80 -3.90 -4.19 7.14
N ALA A 81 -4.80 -5.16 6.94
CA ALA A 81 -4.59 -6.26 5.99
C ALA A 81 -4.27 -5.76 4.57
N LEU A 82 -5.04 -4.79 4.09
CA LEU A 82 -4.84 -4.19 2.78
C LEU A 82 -3.57 -3.34 2.68
N SER A 83 -3.12 -2.76 3.80
CA SER A 83 -1.93 -1.90 3.79
C SER A 83 -0.69 -2.65 3.30
N SER A 84 -0.52 -3.91 3.70
CA SER A 84 0.58 -4.78 3.28
C SER A 84 0.61 -4.99 1.77
N VAL A 85 -0.55 -5.29 1.19
CA VAL A 85 -0.75 -5.45 -0.26
C VAL A 85 -0.38 -4.15 -0.99
N ILE A 86 -0.81 -3.00 -0.44
CA ILE A 86 -0.58 -1.70 -1.04
C ILE A 86 0.90 -1.32 -1.00
N VAL A 87 1.59 -1.58 0.11
CA VAL A 87 3.03 -1.32 0.22
C VAL A 87 3.81 -2.20 -0.76
N ALA A 88 3.48 -3.49 -0.87
CA ALA A 88 4.09 -4.39 -1.84
C ALA A 88 3.90 -3.90 -3.28
N ALA A 89 2.67 -3.48 -3.63
CA ALA A 89 2.36 -2.91 -4.94
C ALA A 89 3.06 -1.55 -5.18
N ALA A 90 3.24 -0.74 -4.14
CA ALA A 90 3.94 0.54 -4.22
C ALA A 90 5.43 0.35 -4.56
N ILE A 91 6.09 -0.64 -3.95
CA ILE A 91 7.50 -1.00 -4.26
C ILE A 91 7.63 -1.39 -5.73
N LEU A 92 6.73 -2.25 -6.23
CA LEU A 92 6.73 -2.65 -7.64
C LEU A 92 6.48 -1.46 -8.58
N THR A 93 5.57 -0.56 -8.20
CA THR A 93 5.25 0.63 -9.00
C THR A 93 6.43 1.60 -9.05
N GLU A 94 7.08 1.86 -7.92
CA GLU A 94 8.29 2.68 -7.86
C GLU A 94 9.38 2.08 -8.74
N ALA A 95 9.65 0.78 -8.60
CA ALA A 95 10.67 0.12 -9.40
C ALA A 95 10.37 0.14 -10.90
N ALA A 96 9.11 0.00 -11.30
CA ALA A 96 8.69 0.14 -12.68
C ALA A 96 8.89 1.57 -13.22
N LEU A 97 8.56 2.59 -12.44
CA LEU A 97 8.81 3.99 -12.80
C LEU A 97 10.30 4.28 -12.90
N SER A 98 11.08 3.82 -11.92
CA SER A 98 12.55 3.88 -11.93
C SER A 98 13.15 3.18 -13.14
N PHE A 99 12.63 2.00 -13.51
CA PHE A 99 13.05 1.27 -14.70
C PHE A 99 12.77 2.04 -16.00
N LEU A 100 11.71 2.85 -16.02
CA LEU A 100 11.37 3.74 -17.14
C LEU A 100 12.15 5.06 -17.12
N GLY A 101 13.06 5.27 -16.16
CA GLY A 101 13.85 6.50 -16.03
C GLY A 101 13.13 7.63 -15.32
N LEU A 102 12.04 7.34 -14.60
CA LEU A 102 11.23 8.30 -13.84
C LEU A 102 11.45 8.20 -12.33
N GLY A 103 12.49 7.47 -11.91
CA GLY A 103 12.97 7.43 -10.53
C GLY A 103 13.80 8.65 -10.18
N ASP A 104 14.02 8.88 -8.88
CA ASP A 104 14.88 9.96 -8.39
C ASP A 104 16.31 9.82 -8.94
N PRO A 105 16.80 10.76 -9.78
CA PRO A 105 18.12 10.65 -10.40
C PRO A 105 19.28 10.66 -9.38
N ASN A 106 19.06 11.17 -8.17
CA ASN A 106 20.10 11.25 -7.13
C ASN A 106 20.17 10.00 -6.26
N ARG A 107 19.28 9.03 -6.47
CA ARG A 107 19.20 7.81 -5.65
C ARG A 107 19.22 6.58 -6.54
N VAL A 108 20.15 5.68 -6.23
CA VAL A 108 20.17 4.37 -6.89
C VAL A 108 18.99 3.55 -6.38
N THR A 109 18.14 3.09 -7.30
CA THR A 109 17.02 2.20 -7.04
C THR A 109 17.24 0.87 -7.74
N TRP A 110 16.66 -0.22 -7.22
CA TRP A 110 16.76 -1.51 -7.89
C TRP A 110 16.08 -1.51 -9.27
N GLY A 111 14.98 -0.75 -9.44
CA GLY A 111 14.37 -0.54 -10.75
C GLY A 111 15.33 0.11 -11.76
N GLY A 112 16.08 1.13 -11.32
CA GLY A 112 17.11 1.80 -12.11
C GLY A 112 18.27 0.85 -12.45
N MET A 113 18.75 0.07 -11.47
CA MET A 113 19.82 -0.92 -11.69
C MET A 113 19.41 -1.97 -12.75
N ILE A 114 18.16 -2.44 -12.71
CA ILE A 114 17.64 -3.36 -13.72
C ILE A 114 17.62 -2.70 -15.12
N ALA A 115 17.24 -1.42 -15.20
CA ALA A 115 17.22 -0.67 -16.45
C ALA A 115 18.61 -0.42 -17.03
N GLU A 116 19.60 -0.13 -16.21
CA GLU A 116 21.00 0.02 -16.65
C GLU A 116 21.56 -1.33 -17.13
N GLY A 117 21.33 -2.40 -16.36
CA GLY A 117 21.79 -3.75 -16.65
C GLY A 117 21.25 -4.30 -17.98
N ARG A 118 20.12 -3.79 -18.49
CA ARG A 118 19.54 -4.19 -19.79
C ARG A 118 20.53 -4.04 -20.96
N THR A 119 21.41 -3.04 -20.88
CA THR A 119 22.38 -2.72 -21.94
C THR A 119 23.55 -3.71 -21.99
N VAL A 120 23.80 -4.40 -20.88
CA VAL A 120 24.93 -5.30 -20.66
C VAL A 120 24.47 -6.72 -20.36
N LEU A 121 23.21 -7.08 -20.65
CA LEU A 121 22.66 -8.41 -20.37
C LEU A 121 23.47 -9.56 -20.98
N ARG A 122 24.08 -9.34 -22.16
CA ARG A 122 24.89 -10.36 -22.84
C ARG A 122 26.26 -10.56 -22.19
N THR A 123 26.79 -9.55 -21.50
CA THR A 123 28.15 -9.55 -20.95
C THR A 123 28.17 -9.68 -19.43
N ALA A 124 27.20 -9.08 -18.74
CA ALA A 124 27.07 -9.04 -17.29
C ALA A 124 25.60 -9.18 -16.85
N PRO A 125 24.94 -10.33 -17.10
CA PRO A 125 23.52 -10.52 -16.78
C PRO A 125 23.20 -10.39 -15.28
N PHE A 126 24.18 -10.63 -14.41
CA PHE A 126 24.04 -10.50 -12.95
C PHE A 126 23.64 -9.09 -12.51
N LEU A 127 23.99 -8.04 -13.28
CA LEU A 127 23.63 -6.66 -12.98
C LEU A 127 22.12 -6.40 -13.02
N SER A 128 21.37 -7.16 -13.82
CA SER A 128 19.90 -7.11 -13.82
C SER A 128 19.27 -8.20 -12.93
N ILE A 129 19.84 -9.41 -12.91
CA ILE A 129 19.25 -10.54 -12.18
C ILE A 129 19.30 -10.32 -10.66
N VAL A 130 20.42 -9.86 -10.12
CA VAL A 130 20.59 -9.68 -8.67
C VAL A 130 19.59 -8.66 -8.10
N PRO A 131 19.47 -7.43 -8.63
CA PRO A 131 18.45 -6.49 -8.14
C PRO A 131 17.02 -6.98 -8.39
N GLY A 132 16.78 -7.73 -9.49
CA GLY A 132 15.48 -8.35 -9.74
C GLY A 132 15.07 -9.37 -8.67
N VAL A 133 15.98 -10.27 -8.30
CA VAL A 133 15.73 -11.26 -7.24
C VAL A 133 15.59 -10.58 -5.87
N ALA A 134 16.45 -9.61 -5.56
CA ALA A 134 16.35 -8.83 -4.31
C ALA A 134 15.00 -8.12 -4.20
N LEU A 135 14.50 -7.57 -5.31
CA LEU A 135 13.21 -6.91 -5.36
C LEU A 135 12.05 -7.90 -5.12
N VAL A 136 12.07 -9.06 -5.78
CA VAL A 136 11.05 -10.11 -5.57
C VAL A 136 11.04 -10.56 -4.11
N LEU A 137 12.20 -10.86 -3.53
CA LEU A 137 12.31 -11.27 -2.13
C LEU A 137 11.81 -10.19 -1.17
N THR A 138 12.10 -8.92 -1.46
CA THR A 138 11.65 -7.80 -0.61
C THR A 138 10.14 -7.63 -0.69
N VAL A 139 9.57 -7.66 -1.90
CA VAL A 139 8.11 -7.53 -2.09
C VAL A 139 7.38 -8.67 -1.39
N LEU A 140 7.85 -9.92 -1.56
CA LEU A 140 7.27 -11.07 -0.87
C LEU A 140 7.46 -10.99 0.64
N GLY A 141 8.65 -10.60 1.10
CA GLY A 141 8.94 -10.46 2.52
C GLY A 141 8.06 -9.42 3.21
N VAL A 142 7.88 -8.26 2.58
CA VAL A 142 7.00 -7.19 3.09
C VAL A 142 5.54 -7.64 3.07
N TYR A 143 5.10 -8.29 2.00
CA TYR A 143 3.74 -8.82 1.87
C TYR A 143 3.44 -9.83 3.00
N LEU A 144 4.27 -10.87 3.13
CA LEU A 144 4.11 -11.94 4.11
C LEU A 144 4.26 -11.44 5.54
N ALA A 145 5.22 -10.54 5.81
CA ALA A 145 5.37 -9.94 7.13
C ALA A 145 4.13 -9.14 7.51
N GLY A 146 3.56 -8.41 6.55
CA GLY A 146 2.33 -7.66 6.75
C GLY A 146 1.11 -8.56 7.01
N GLU A 147 0.96 -9.66 6.27
CA GLU A 147 -0.08 -10.66 6.56
C GLU A 147 0.11 -11.31 7.93
N GLY A 148 1.34 -11.68 8.30
CA GLY A 148 1.63 -12.27 9.61
C GLY A 148 1.35 -11.32 10.78
N VAL A 149 1.63 -10.03 10.62
CA VAL A 149 1.24 -9.01 11.62
C VAL A 149 -0.27 -8.97 11.78
N VAL A 150 -1.02 -8.94 10.68
CA VAL A 150 -2.48 -8.88 10.69
C VAL A 150 -3.07 -10.13 11.36
N GLU A 151 -2.57 -11.32 11.01
CA GLU A 151 -3.02 -12.57 11.60
C GLU A 151 -2.75 -12.62 13.11
N SER A 152 -1.57 -12.18 13.56
CA SER A 152 -1.25 -12.11 14.99
C SER A 152 -2.18 -11.18 15.77
N THR A 153 -2.61 -10.06 15.15
CA THR A 153 -3.56 -9.12 15.77
C THR A 153 -4.98 -9.67 15.81
N ALA A 154 -5.37 -10.48 14.82
CA ALA A 154 -6.66 -11.16 14.79
C ALA A 154 -6.74 -12.28 15.86
N VAL A 155 -5.70 -13.11 15.98
CA VAL A 155 -5.62 -14.20 16.98
C VAL A 155 -5.68 -13.66 18.42
N ARG A 156 -5.03 -12.52 18.71
CA ARG A 156 -5.10 -11.93 20.06
C ARG A 156 -6.51 -11.53 20.50
N ARG A 157 -7.42 -11.23 19.56
CA ARG A 157 -8.81 -10.83 19.87
C ARG A 157 -9.78 -12.00 19.99
N SER A 158 -9.47 -13.19 19.46
CA SER A 158 -10.34 -14.37 19.65
C SER A 158 -10.16 -15.02 21.03
N LEU A 159 -9.09 -14.67 21.75
CA LEU A 159 -8.76 -15.19 23.07
C LEU A 159 -9.16 -14.26 24.23
N SER A 160 -9.66 -13.04 23.93
CA SER A 160 -10.14 -12.04 24.89
C SER A 160 -11.66 -11.92 24.84
#